data_AF-A0A843E3V6-F1
#
_entry.id   AF-A0A843E3V6-F1
#
_cell.length_a   1.000
_cell.length_b   1.000
_cell.length_c   1.000
_cell.angle_alpha   90.00
_cell.angle_beta   90.00
_cell.angle_gamma   90.00
#
_symmetry.space_group_name_H-M   'P 1'
#
loop_
_entity.id
_entity.type
_entity.pdbx_description
1 polymer ?
#
loop_
_entity_poly.entity_id
_entity_poly.type
_entity_poly.pdbx_seq_one_letter_code
_entity_poly.pdbx_strand_id
1 'polypeptide(L)'
;MEDPELEALRQKRMAELQNNQQQAMAQQQAAEQRRQQMEIQKQMILRQILTPEARDRLANVRVANPEMCNMVEMQLIQLAQSGRLQGVVSDDMLRTILRQIAPQHREITIERR
;
A
#
# COMPACT_ATOMS: atom_id res chain seq x y z
N MET A 1 -20.60 -41.06 43.65
CA MET A 1 -19.69 -41.47 42.58
C MET A 1 -20.03 -40.57 41.42
N GLU A 2 -19.19 -39.58 41.13
CA GLU A 2 -19.40 -38.73 39.95
C GLU A 2 -19.25 -39.60 38.69
N ASP A 3 -20.23 -39.48 37.81
CA ASP A 3 -20.46 -40.40 36.70
C ASP A 3 -19.34 -40.22 35.65
N PRO A 4 -18.53 -41.26 35.36
CA PRO A 4 -17.38 -41.17 34.45
C PRO A 4 -17.77 -40.73 33.03
N GLU A 5 -19.04 -40.88 32.64
CA GLU A 5 -19.59 -40.36 31.39
C GLU A 5 -19.66 -38.81 31.37
N LEU A 6 -19.91 -38.16 32.52
CA LEU A 6 -19.97 -36.70 32.61
C LEU A 6 -18.59 -36.05 32.45
N GLU A 7 -17.55 -36.67 33.00
CA GLU A 7 -16.16 -36.22 32.85
C GLU A 7 -15.65 -36.40 31.42
N ALA A 8 -15.99 -37.52 30.77
CA ALA A 8 -15.66 -37.77 29.37
C ALA A 8 -16.32 -36.73 28.44
N LEU A 9 -17.57 -36.35 28.72
CA LEU A 9 -18.28 -35.32 27.94
C LEU A 9 -17.66 -33.92 28.12
N ARG A 10 -17.23 -33.58 29.35
CA ARG A 10 -16.53 -32.32 29.65
C ARG A 10 -15.16 -32.25 28.98
N GLN A 11 -14.39 -33.34 29.00
CA GLN A 11 -13.11 -33.42 28.29
C GLN A 11 -13.29 -33.27 26.78
N LYS A 12 -14.29 -33.95 26.19
CA LYS A 12 -14.56 -33.90 24.76
C LYS A 12 -14.96 -32.49 24.30
N ARG A 13 -15.85 -31.82 25.05
CA ARG A 13 -16.22 -30.42 24.78
C ARG A 13 -15.07 -29.44 24.95
N MET A 14 -14.18 -29.66 25.92
CA MET A 14 -13.00 -28.82 26.13
C MET A 14 -12.00 -28.98 24.97
N ALA A 15 -11.77 -30.22 24.52
CA ALA A 15 -10.91 -30.52 23.38
C ALA A 15 -11.45 -29.94 22.07
N GLU A 16 -12.76 -30.05 21.82
CA GLU A 16 -13.41 -29.44 20.66
C GLU A 16 -13.27 -27.91 20.67
N LEU A 17 -13.46 -27.27 21.82
CA LEU A 17 -13.37 -25.82 21.94
C LEU A 17 -11.94 -25.32 21.78
N GLN A 18 -10.96 -26.05 22.32
CA GLN A 18 -9.53 -25.76 22.13
C GLN A 18 -9.12 -25.92 20.65
N ASN A 19 -9.57 -26.98 19.99
CA ASN A 19 -9.29 -27.23 18.58
C ASN A 19 -9.93 -26.15 17.68
N ASN A 20 -11.17 -25.76 17.97
CA ASN A 20 -11.87 -24.70 17.22
C ASN A 20 -11.20 -23.33 17.41
N GLN A 21 -10.71 -23.03 18.61
CA GLN A 21 -9.98 -21.79 18.89
C GLN A 21 -8.63 -21.76 18.16
N GLN A 22 -7.93 -22.90 18.09
CA GLN A 22 -6.67 -23.02 17.39
C GLN A 22 -6.85 -22.91 15.86
N GLN A 23 -7.94 -23.45 15.31
CA GLN A 23 -8.30 -23.31 13.90
C GLN A 23 -8.64 -21.85 13.52
N ALA A 24 -9.39 -21.16 14.38
CA ALA A 24 -9.72 -19.74 14.17
C ALA A 24 -8.46 -18.85 14.18
N MET A 25 -7.53 -19.12 15.11
CA MET A 25 -6.26 -18.39 15.19
C MET A 25 -5.36 -18.64 13.97
N ALA A 26 -5.31 -19.87 13.46
CA ALA A 26 -4.57 -20.21 12.24
C ALA A 26 -5.16 -19.53 10.99
N GLN A 27 -6.49 -19.45 10.86
CA GLN A 27 -7.13 -18.72 9.76
C GLN A 27 -6.86 -17.21 9.82
N GLN A 28 -6.88 -16.62 11.01
CA GLN A 28 -6.55 -15.20 11.19
C GLN A 28 -5.10 -14.92 10.79
N GLN A 29 -4.14 -15.73 11.25
CA GLN A 29 -2.73 -15.58 10.86
C GLN A 29 -2.52 -15.71 9.35
N ALA A 30 -3.18 -16.65 8.68
CA ALA A 30 -3.07 -16.81 7.23
C ALA A 30 -3.69 -15.65 6.43
N ALA A 31 -4.71 -14.99 6.97
CA ALA A 31 -5.30 -13.79 6.37
C ALA A 31 -4.39 -12.57 6.57
N GLU A 32 -3.82 -12.40 7.76
CA GLU A 32 -2.85 -11.34 8.07
C GLU A 32 -1.58 -11.46 7.24
N GLN A 33 -1.01 -12.65 7.13
CA GLN A 33 0.18 -12.89 6.30
C GLN A 33 -0.05 -12.54 4.83
N ARG A 34 -1.22 -12.89 4.26
CA ARG A 34 -1.56 -12.50 2.88
C ARG A 34 -1.68 -10.98 2.72
N ARG A 35 -2.29 -10.31 3.70
CA ARG A 35 -2.37 -8.83 3.71
C ARG A 35 -0.98 -8.20 3.76
N GLN A 36 -0.14 -8.66 4.68
CA GLN A 36 1.23 -8.15 4.85
C GLN A 36 2.07 -8.40 3.59
N GLN A 37 1.97 -9.57 2.95
CA GLN A 37 2.70 -9.85 1.70
C GLN A 37 2.28 -8.91 0.56
N MET A 38 0.98 -8.63 0.41
CA MET A 38 0.50 -7.67 -0.58
C MET A 38 0.97 -6.25 -0.28
N GLU A 39 0.97 -5.84 0.99
CA GLU A 39 1.49 -4.53 1.39
C GLU A 39 2.99 -4.41 1.16
N ILE A 40 3.76 -5.45 1.48
CA ILE A 40 5.20 -5.50 1.24
C ILE A 40 5.48 -5.39 -0.26
N GLN A 41 4.80 -6.16 -1.11
CA GLN A 41 4.98 -6.06 -2.57
C GLN A 41 4.65 -4.66 -3.09
N LYS A 42 3.54 -4.06 -2.64
CA LYS A 42 3.19 -2.68 -2.99
C LYS A 42 4.26 -1.69 -2.53
N GLN A 43 4.75 -1.82 -1.30
CA GLN A 43 5.80 -0.97 -0.76
C GLN A 43 7.14 -1.18 -1.46
N MET A 44 7.45 -2.40 -1.90
CA MET A 44 8.65 -2.69 -2.70
C MET A 44 8.55 -2.02 -4.07
N ILE A 45 7.42 -2.12 -4.75
CA ILE A 45 7.18 -1.41 -6.03
C ILE A 45 7.29 0.10 -5.80
N LEU A 46 6.64 0.64 -4.76
CA LEU A 46 6.72 2.06 -4.40
C LEU A 46 8.15 2.49 -4.01
N ARG A 47 8.96 1.61 -3.39
CA ARG A 47 10.39 1.85 -3.12
C ARG A 47 11.24 1.77 -4.37
N GLN A 48 10.85 0.95 -5.33
CA GLN A 48 11.57 0.79 -6.59
C GLN A 48 11.32 1.98 -7.53
N ILE A 49 10.14 2.60 -7.46
CA ILE A 49 9.80 3.75 -8.30
C ILE A 49 10.08 5.11 -7.64
N LEU A 50 10.16 5.22 -6.31
CA LEU A 50 10.41 6.49 -5.61
C LEU A 50 11.69 6.41 -4.76
N THR A 51 12.59 7.38 -4.92
CA THR A 51 13.72 7.54 -4.00
C THR A 51 13.24 7.97 -2.62
N PRO A 52 13.99 7.66 -1.54
CA PRO A 52 13.65 8.13 -0.19
C PRO A 52 13.54 9.66 -0.12
N GLU A 53 14.39 10.38 -0.85
CA GLU A 53 14.37 11.84 -0.94
C GLU A 53 13.09 12.37 -1.63
N ALA A 54 12.68 11.76 -2.74
CA ALA A 54 11.43 12.15 -3.42
C ALA A 54 10.21 11.91 -2.53
N ARG A 55 10.24 10.87 -1.69
CA ARG A 55 9.15 10.52 -0.77
C ARG A 55 9.02 11.57 0.34
N ASP A 56 10.14 11.99 0.92
CA ASP A 56 10.17 13.06 1.93
C ASP A 56 9.73 14.41 1.33
N ARG A 57 10.23 14.73 0.13
CA ARG A 57 9.81 15.93 -0.61
C ARG A 57 8.32 15.91 -0.91
N LEU A 58 7.77 14.79 -1.38
CA LEU A 58 6.34 14.64 -1.64
C LEU A 58 5.53 14.83 -0.35
N ALA A 59 5.99 14.29 0.79
CA ALA A 59 5.34 14.50 2.08
C ALA A 59 5.32 15.98 2.49
N ASN A 60 6.44 16.69 2.31
CA ASN A 60 6.54 18.13 2.57
C ASN A 60 5.67 18.96 1.61
N VAL A 61 5.67 18.61 0.32
CA VAL A 61 4.83 19.26 -0.69
C VAL A 61 3.36 19.00 -0.43
N ARG A 62 2.97 17.81 0.05
CA ARG A 62 1.58 17.51 0.43
C ARG A 62 1.08 18.42 1.55
N VAL A 63 1.95 18.74 2.51
CA VAL A 63 1.64 19.68 3.60
C VAL A 63 1.53 21.12 3.08
N ALA A 64 2.42 21.53 2.17
CA ALA A 64 2.44 22.88 1.63
C ALA A 64 1.34 23.14 0.58
N ASN A 65 1.12 22.20 -0.35
CA ASN A 65 0.21 22.29 -1.50
C ASN A 65 -0.29 20.89 -1.91
N PRO A 66 -1.40 20.41 -1.32
CA PRO A 66 -1.93 19.07 -1.61
C PRO A 66 -2.41 18.91 -3.05
N GLU A 67 -2.87 19.97 -3.72
CA GLU A 67 -3.32 19.91 -5.12
C GLU A 67 -2.19 19.54 -6.08
N MET A 68 -0.99 20.10 -5.88
CA MET A 68 0.18 19.74 -6.68
C MET A 68 0.67 18.32 -6.37
N CYS A 69 0.59 17.89 -5.11
CA CYS A 69 0.89 16.52 -4.73
C CYS A 69 0.01 15.53 -5.51
N ASN A 70 -1.31 15.77 -5.55
CA ASN A 70 -2.25 14.92 -6.28
C ASN A 70 -1.93 14.83 -7.78
N MET A 71 -1.59 15.95 -8.44
CA MET A 71 -1.22 15.94 -9.86
C MET A 71 0.06 15.14 -10.12
N VAL A 72 1.07 15.32 -9.27
CA VAL A 72 2.35 14.59 -9.36
C VAL A 72 2.14 13.10 -9.10
N GLU A 73 1.34 12.73 -8.09
CA GLU A 73 0.98 11.34 -7.82
C GLU A 73 0.24 10.71 -9.00
N MET A 74 -0.73 11.40 -9.61
CA MET A 74 -1.46 10.89 -10.76
C MET A 74 -0.54 10.63 -11.96
N GLN A 75 0.40 11.55 -12.23
CA GLN A 75 1.38 11.40 -13.29
C GLN A 75 2.34 10.23 -13.03
N LEU A 76 2.80 10.08 -11.78
CA LEU A 76 3.68 8.98 -11.37
C LEU A 76 3.00 7.63 -11.49
N ILE A 77 1.72 7.54 -11.11
CA ILE A 77 0.91 6.33 -11.23
C ILE A 77 0.75 5.93 -12.70
N GLN A 78 0.42 6.88 -13.58
CA GLN A 78 0.30 6.61 -15.02
C GLN A 78 1.60 6.10 -15.63
N LEU A 79 2.72 6.73 -15.26
CA LEU A 79 4.04 6.33 -15.76
C LEU A 79 4.46 4.96 -15.22
N ALA A 80 4.16 4.62 -13.97
CA ALA A 80 4.46 3.33 -13.37
C ALA A 80 3.61 2.21 -13.98
N GLN A 81 2.32 2.45 -14.22
CA GLN A 81 1.43 1.49 -14.88
C GLN A 81 1.82 1.21 -16.34
N SER A 82 2.32 2.23 -17.04
CA SER A 82 2.77 2.08 -18.43
C SER A 82 4.04 1.24 -18.58
N GLY A 83 4.72 0.89 -17.47
CA GLY A 83 6.01 0.21 -17.48
C GLY A 83 7.14 1.02 -18.13
N ARG A 84 6.89 2.28 -18.57
CA ARG A 84 7.90 3.18 -19.13
C ARG A 84 8.80 3.80 -18.08
N LEU A 85 8.40 3.79 -16.81
CA LEU A 85 9.31 4.12 -15.71
C LEU A 85 10.25 2.93 -15.46
N GLN A 86 11.32 2.86 -16.26
CA GLN A 86 12.46 1.97 -16.02
C GLN A 86 13.48 2.57 -15.04
N GLY A 87 13.12 3.66 -14.34
CA GLY A 87 14.01 4.38 -13.44
C GLY A 87 13.31 4.88 -12.19
N VAL A 88 14.08 5.00 -11.12
CA VAL A 88 13.69 5.62 -9.85
C VAL A 88 13.35 7.10 -10.10
N VAL A 89 12.21 7.54 -9.58
CA VAL A 89 11.83 8.96 -9.56
C VAL A 89 12.65 9.64 -8.46
N SER A 90 13.62 10.44 -8.88
CA SER A 90 14.50 11.22 -8.02
C SER A 90 13.86 12.56 -7.63
N ASP A 91 14.38 13.21 -6.57
CA ASP A 91 13.95 14.58 -6.17
C ASP A 91 14.04 15.56 -7.34
N ASP A 92 15.06 15.45 -8.17
CA ASP A 92 15.26 16.36 -9.31
C ASP A 92 14.16 16.22 -10.37
N MET A 93 13.71 14.98 -10.63
CA MET A 93 12.60 14.70 -11.54
C MET A 93 11.28 15.16 -10.94
N LEU A 94 11.07 14.91 -9.64
CA LEU A 94 9.91 15.43 -8.90
C LEU A 94 9.89 16.97 -8.95
N ARG A 95 11.04 17.62 -8.76
CA ARG A 95 11.20 19.07 -8.79
C ARG A 95 10.94 19.64 -10.17
N THR A 96 11.41 18.96 -11.23
CA THR A 96 11.13 19.35 -12.61
C THR A 96 9.64 19.27 -12.92
N ILE A 97 8.98 18.16 -12.53
CA ILE A 97 7.53 17.98 -12.69
C ILE A 97 6.78 19.03 -11.87
N LEU A 98 7.18 19.27 -10.62
CA LEU A 98 6.60 20.31 -9.77
C LEU A 98 6.78 21.71 -10.36
N ARG A 99 7.91 22.00 -11.01
CA ARG A 99 8.14 23.28 -11.72
C ARG A 99 7.31 23.41 -12.99
N GLN A 100 6.99 22.30 -13.66
CA GLN A 100 6.14 22.29 -14.85
C GLN A 100 4.64 22.37 -14.50
N ILE A 101 4.23 21.78 -13.36
CA ILE A 101 2.86 21.83 -12.84
C ILE A 101 2.60 23.14 -12.09
N ALA A 102 3.63 23.74 -11.50
CA ALA A 102 3.55 25.11 -11.01
C ALA A 102 3.01 25.99 -12.14
N PRO A 103 1.98 26.81 -11.88
CA PRO A 103 1.23 27.49 -12.93
C PRO A 103 2.12 28.53 -13.63
N GLN A 104 2.89 28.11 -14.62
CA GLN A 104 3.21 28.95 -15.75
C GLN A 104 2.03 28.84 -16.69
N HIS A 105 1.08 29.77 -16.50
CA HIS A 105 0.24 30.34 -17.54
C HIS A 105 0.52 29.76 -18.94
N ARG A 106 -0.25 28.77 -19.40
CA ARG A 106 -0.25 28.37 -20.82
C ARG A 106 -1.49 27.56 -21.18
N GLU A 107 -2.45 28.30 -21.72
CA GLU A 107 -3.04 28.06 -23.03
C GLU A 107 -3.04 26.60 -23.48
N ILE A 108 -4.19 25.97 -23.28
CA ILE A 108 -4.54 24.66 -23.81
C ILE A 108 -4.72 24.83 -25.33
N THR A 109 -3.63 24.82 -26.10
CA THR A 109 -3.70 24.67 -27.55
C THR A 109 -3.79 23.19 -27.86
N ILE A 110 -5.03 22.69 -27.92
CA ILE A 110 -5.35 21.39 -28.49
C ILE A 110 -5.39 21.59 -30.02
N GLU A 111 -4.27 21.32 -30.70
CA GLU A 111 -4.30 21.10 -32.14
C GLU A 111 -4.60 19.62 -32.42
N ARG A 112 -5.76 19.38 -33.03
CA ARG A 112 -6.16 18.08 -33.58
C ARG A 112 -5.94 18.09 -35.10
N ARG A 113 -5.12 17.13 -35.54
CA ARG A 113 -4.89 16.62 -36.91
C ARG A 113 -4.03 17.43 -37.86
#